data_AF-A0A2D9MKQ8-F1
#
_entry.id   AF-A0A2D9MKQ8-F1
#
_cell.length_a   1.000
_cell.length_b   1.000
_cell.length_c   1.000
_cell.angle_alpha   90.00
_cell.angle_beta   90.00
_cell.angle_gamma   90.00
#
_symmetry.space_group_name_H-M   'P 1'
#
loop_
_entity.id
_entity.type
_entity.pdbx_description
1 polymer ?
#
loop_
_entity_poly.entity_id
_entity_poly.type
_entity_poly.pdbx_seq_one_letter_code
_entity_poly.pdbx_strand_id
1 'polypeptide(L)'
;MSIKKGKTVNIKWIGVTSVLFGILLVANNSNEILRQAVVLPGSVAESAVAADCRPDELVEEDLSLKECELMVSNIQIMLASSPSWFRPVTICLYILGLVSALFSLVFGMRFVNSPESAQRPLYVSFVLLVGIDLLIFATTSATGPLLRSIYLWPTLIWFFIHLVLLVAVVSYNSESKREVN
;
A
#
# COMPACT_ATOMS: atom_id res chain seq x y z
N MET A 1 -17.51 44.93 -16.27
CA MET A 1 -17.65 43.97 -15.15
C MET A 1 -16.68 42.83 -15.39
N SER A 2 -15.49 42.90 -14.79
CA SER A 2 -14.43 41.92 -15.01
C SER A 2 -14.74 40.67 -14.18
N ILE A 3 -15.09 39.58 -14.86
CA ILE A 3 -15.21 38.26 -14.23
C ILE A 3 -13.79 37.87 -13.81
N LYS A 4 -13.48 38.04 -12.53
CA LYS A 4 -12.26 37.51 -11.91
C LYS A 4 -12.23 36.00 -12.18
N LYS A 5 -11.34 35.59 -13.09
CA LYS A 5 -11.02 34.19 -13.39
C LYS A 5 -10.74 33.49 -12.07
N GLY A 6 -11.64 32.58 -11.70
CA GLY A 6 -11.63 31.89 -10.41
C GLY A 6 -10.30 31.16 -10.17
N LYS A 7 -9.91 31.08 -8.89
CA LYS A 7 -8.73 30.37 -8.35
C LYS A 7 -8.24 29.27 -9.28
N THR A 8 -7.08 29.50 -9.91
CA THR A 8 -6.32 28.42 -10.55
C THR A 8 -5.98 27.41 -9.47
N VAL A 9 -6.50 26.19 -9.59
CA VAL A 9 -6.07 25.08 -8.74
C VAL A 9 -4.56 24.95 -8.95
N ASN A 10 -3.77 25.11 -7.89
CA ASN A 10 -2.32 25.09 -8.03
C ASN A 10 -1.88 23.66 -8.38
N ILE A 11 -1.55 23.45 -9.65
CA ILE A 11 -1.18 22.15 -10.24
C ILE A 11 -0.05 21.44 -9.47
N LYS A 12 0.80 22.22 -8.77
CA LYS A 12 1.87 21.68 -7.91
C LYS A 12 1.35 20.78 -6.80
N TRP A 13 0.09 20.94 -6.38
CA TRP A 13 -0.54 20.05 -5.41
C TRP A 13 -0.56 18.59 -5.85
N ILE A 14 -0.65 18.29 -7.15
CA ILE A 14 -0.57 16.91 -7.66
C ILE A 14 0.77 16.27 -7.27
N GLY A 15 1.87 17.02 -7.47
CA GLY A 15 3.21 16.58 -7.08
C GLY A 15 3.35 16.41 -5.57
N VAL A 16 2.85 17.37 -4.78
CA VAL A 16 2.88 17.31 -3.31
C VAL A 16 2.08 16.11 -2.78
N THR A 17 0.86 15.88 -3.27
CA THR A 17 0.04 14.75 -2.87
C THR A 17 0.64 13.42 -3.31
N SER A 18 1.26 13.37 -4.49
CA SER A 18 2.00 12.19 -4.94
C SER A 18 3.13 11.83 -3.99
N VAL A 19 3.90 12.83 -3.53
CA VAL A 19 4.98 12.60 -2.57
C VAL A 19 4.42 12.14 -1.22
N LEU A 20 3.37 12.78 -0.72
CA LEU A 20 2.77 12.40 0.56
C LEU A 20 2.29 10.94 0.55
N PHE A 21 1.49 10.57 -0.44
CA PHE A 21 0.97 9.20 -0.55
C PHE A 21 2.06 8.20 -0.92
N GLY A 22 3.08 8.60 -1.67
CA GLY A 22 4.26 7.78 -1.94
C GLY A 22 5.01 7.39 -0.67
N ILE A 23 5.24 8.33 0.27
CA ILE A 23 5.87 8.02 1.57
C ILE A 23 5.01 7.04 2.36
N LEU A 24 3.71 7.31 2.46
CA LEU A 24 2.77 6.46 3.20
C LEU A 24 2.72 5.05 2.60
N LEU A 25 2.74 4.92 1.29
CA LEU A 25 2.73 3.64 0.61
C LEU A 25 4.06 2.88 0.78
N VAL A 26 5.20 3.57 0.74
CA VAL A 26 6.51 2.98 1.05
C VAL A 26 6.49 2.37 2.45
N ALA A 27 6.01 3.10 3.45
CA ALA A 27 5.90 2.61 4.82
C ALA A 27 4.96 1.40 4.91
N ASN A 28 3.78 1.49 4.28
CA ASN A 28 2.80 0.41 4.27
C ASN A 28 3.35 -0.88 3.63
N ASN A 29 3.94 -0.78 2.44
CA ASN A 29 4.46 -1.94 1.71
C ASN A 29 5.68 -2.53 2.42
N SER A 30 6.55 -1.71 3.00
CA SER A 30 7.71 -2.19 3.76
C SER A 30 7.28 -2.96 5.01
N ASN A 31 6.30 -2.44 5.75
CA ASN A 31 5.74 -3.13 6.92
C ASN A 31 5.09 -4.46 6.53
N GLU A 32 4.39 -4.51 5.41
CA GLU A 32 3.74 -5.74 4.97
C GLU A 32 4.76 -6.78 4.48
N ILE A 33 5.81 -6.36 3.77
CA ILE A 33 6.93 -7.24 3.41
C ILE A 33 7.60 -7.79 4.68
N LEU A 34 7.86 -6.93 5.68
CA LEU A 34 8.46 -7.35 6.95
C LEU A 34 7.55 -8.33 7.69
N ARG A 35 6.25 -8.04 7.79
CA ARG A 35 5.26 -8.94 8.41
C ARG A 35 5.25 -10.30 7.72
N GLN A 36 5.21 -10.32 6.39
CA GLN A 36 5.28 -11.57 5.64
C GLN A 36 6.65 -12.24 5.77
N ALA A 37 7.73 -11.52 6.02
CA ALA A 37 9.07 -12.07 6.24
C ALA A 37 9.28 -12.63 7.66
N VAL A 38 8.48 -12.22 8.65
CA VAL A 38 8.56 -12.73 10.04
C VAL A 38 7.56 -13.87 10.26
N VAL A 39 6.36 -13.76 9.69
CA VAL A 39 5.30 -14.79 9.82
C VAL A 39 5.50 -15.88 8.77
N LEU A 40 6.45 -16.79 9.03
CA LEU A 40 6.73 -17.95 8.17
C LEU A 40 5.93 -19.20 8.57
N PRO A 41 5.41 -19.97 7.59
CA PRO A 41 5.15 -21.38 7.82
C PRO A 41 6.47 -22.10 8.12
N GLY A 42 6.51 -22.91 9.17
CA GLY A 42 7.65 -23.58 9.77
C GLY A 42 8.27 -22.80 10.93
N SER A 43 7.76 -21.61 11.24
CA SER A 43 8.16 -20.86 12.44
C SER A 43 7.63 -21.56 13.71
N VAL A 44 8.25 -21.29 14.85
CA VAL A 44 7.77 -21.73 16.19
C VAL A 44 6.28 -21.43 16.41
N ALA A 45 5.73 -20.42 15.73
CA ALA A 45 4.30 -20.09 15.78
C ALA A 45 3.39 -21.09 15.02
N GLU A 46 3.89 -21.78 13.98
CA GLU A 46 3.12 -22.82 13.25
C GLU A 46 3.19 -24.18 13.94
N SER A 47 4.27 -24.45 14.67
CA SER A 47 4.30 -25.65 15.50
C SER A 47 3.14 -25.55 16.47
N ALA A 48 2.26 -26.55 16.52
CA ALA A 48 1.10 -26.64 17.43
C ALA A 48 1.52 -26.76 18.91
N VAL A 49 2.68 -26.19 19.25
CA VAL A 49 3.18 -25.92 20.58
C VAL A 49 2.24 -24.90 21.18
N ALA A 50 1.78 -25.18 22.41
CA ALA A 50 1.02 -24.24 23.20
C ALA A 50 1.77 -22.90 23.26
N ALA A 51 1.04 -21.79 23.35
CA ALA A 51 1.65 -20.48 23.51
C ALA A 51 2.66 -20.52 24.67
N ASP A 52 3.94 -20.23 24.40
CA ASP A 52 5.01 -20.20 25.41
C ASP A 52 4.93 -18.88 26.19
N CYS A 53 3.85 -18.72 26.95
CA CYS A 53 3.54 -17.51 27.72
C CYS A 53 4.26 -17.56 29.06
N ARG A 54 5.57 -17.31 29.05
CA ARG A 54 6.42 -17.33 30.24
C ARG A 54 6.05 -16.20 31.23
N PRO A 55 5.95 -16.47 32.54
CA PRO A 55 5.52 -15.46 33.51
C PRO A 55 6.45 -14.25 33.59
N ASP A 56 7.75 -14.43 33.37
CA ASP A 56 8.74 -13.35 33.32
C ASP A 56 8.51 -12.42 32.11
N GLU A 57 8.28 -12.98 30.92
CA GLU A 57 8.01 -12.19 29.70
C GLU A 57 6.66 -11.47 29.77
N LEU A 58 5.63 -12.09 30.39
CA LEU A 58 4.33 -11.45 30.59
C LEU A 58 4.43 -10.19 31.46
N VAL A 59 5.32 -10.20 32.47
CA VAL A 59 5.56 -9.04 33.33
C VAL A 59 6.40 -7.99 32.61
N GLU A 60 7.38 -8.40 31.79
CA GLU A 60 8.22 -7.48 31.01
C GLU A 60 7.44 -6.74 29.90
N GLU A 61 6.54 -7.42 29.21
CA GLU A 61 5.74 -6.90 28.10
C GLU A 61 4.38 -6.31 28.52
N ASP A 62 4.06 -6.29 29.82
CA ASP A 62 2.77 -5.85 30.39
C ASP A 62 1.56 -6.56 29.75
N LEU A 63 1.64 -7.89 29.63
CA LEU A 63 0.63 -8.73 28.98
C LEU A 63 -0.05 -9.67 29.97
N SER A 64 -1.37 -9.83 29.84
CA SER A 64 -2.06 -10.93 30.51
C SER A 64 -1.82 -12.26 29.79
N LEU A 65 -1.89 -13.37 30.53
CA LEU A 65 -1.81 -14.73 29.98
C LEU A 65 -2.77 -14.93 28.80
N LYS A 66 -4.00 -14.43 28.94
CA LYS A 66 -5.04 -14.58 27.92
C LYS A 66 -4.73 -13.78 26.65
N GLU A 67 -4.12 -12.60 26.78
CA GLU A 67 -3.70 -11.81 25.62
C GLU A 67 -2.57 -12.50 24.87
N CYS A 68 -1.59 -13.07 25.58
CA CYS A 68 -0.53 -13.87 24.96
C CYS A 68 -1.09 -15.07 24.19
N GLU A 69 -1.98 -15.86 24.80
CA GLU A 69 -2.63 -17.00 24.14
C GLU A 69 -3.43 -16.59 22.89
N LEU A 70 -4.15 -15.45 22.97
CA LEU A 70 -4.92 -14.91 21.84
C LEU A 70 -4.01 -14.45 20.70
N MET A 71 -2.86 -13.84 20.99
CA MET A 71 -1.90 -13.41 19.96
C MET A 71 -1.32 -14.61 19.19
N VAL A 72 -0.91 -15.66 19.90
CA VAL A 72 -0.40 -16.89 19.28
C VAL A 72 -1.50 -17.57 18.46
N SER A 73 -2.71 -17.69 19.01
CA SER A 73 -3.85 -18.26 18.29
C SER A 73 -4.17 -17.48 17.01
N ASN A 74 -4.11 -16.15 17.05
CA ASN A 74 -4.35 -15.31 15.87
C ASN A 74 -3.31 -15.57 14.76
N ILE A 75 -2.03 -15.74 15.12
CA ILE A 75 -0.98 -16.08 14.15
C ILE A 75 -1.22 -17.47 13.55
N GLN A 76 -1.55 -18.47 14.37
CA GLN A 76 -1.86 -19.83 13.91
C GLN A 76 -3.05 -19.85 12.95
N ILE A 77 -4.13 -19.13 13.26
CA ILE A 77 -5.30 -19.02 12.38
C ILE A 77 -4.91 -18.30 11.08
N MET A 78 -4.06 -17.28 11.13
CA MET A 78 -3.55 -16.58 9.94
C MET A 78 -2.75 -17.50 9.03
N LEU A 79 -1.87 -18.34 9.60
CA LEU A 79 -1.10 -19.33 8.84
C LEU A 79 -2.01 -20.40 8.24
N ALA A 80 -2.93 -20.96 9.03
CA ALA A 80 -3.88 -21.98 8.57
C ALA A 80 -4.85 -21.49 7.49
N SER A 81 -5.19 -20.20 7.50
CA SER A 81 -6.10 -19.60 6.52
C SER A 81 -5.42 -19.11 5.23
N SER A 82 -4.09 -19.10 5.20
CA SER A 82 -3.30 -18.64 4.04
C SER A 82 -2.99 -19.79 3.08
N PRO A 83 -3.44 -19.71 1.80
CA PRO A 83 -2.97 -20.64 0.78
C PRO A 83 -1.44 -20.56 0.60
N SER A 84 -0.79 -21.68 0.26
CA SER A 84 0.68 -21.75 0.09
C SER A 84 1.21 -20.81 -1.00
N TRP A 85 0.41 -20.54 -2.03
CA TRP A 85 0.75 -19.63 -3.13
C TRP A 85 0.55 -18.14 -2.79
N PHE A 86 -0.24 -17.82 -1.76
CA PHE A 86 -0.63 -16.43 -1.48
C PHE A 86 0.60 -15.58 -1.15
N ARG A 87 1.41 -16.04 -0.20
CA ARG A 87 2.59 -15.34 0.29
C ARG A 87 3.62 -14.99 -0.81
N PRO A 88 4.14 -15.93 -1.63
CA PRO A 88 5.11 -15.57 -2.66
C PRO A 88 4.54 -14.59 -3.69
N VAL A 89 3.25 -14.71 -4.03
CA VAL A 89 2.57 -13.78 -4.95
C VAL A 89 2.45 -12.39 -4.33
N THR A 90 1.99 -12.28 -3.08
CA THR A 90 1.82 -10.98 -2.43
C THR A 90 3.14 -10.30 -2.14
N ILE A 91 4.19 -11.02 -1.72
CA ILE A 91 5.53 -10.44 -1.57
C ILE A 91 5.99 -9.80 -2.88
N CYS A 92 5.83 -10.51 -4.00
CA CYS A 92 6.19 -9.98 -5.31
C CYS A 92 5.42 -8.70 -5.65
N LEU A 93 4.09 -8.71 -5.43
CA LEU A 93 3.24 -7.54 -5.66
C LEU A 93 3.60 -6.35 -4.76
N TYR A 94 3.88 -6.57 -3.48
CA TYR A 94 4.29 -5.51 -2.56
C TYR A 94 5.67 -4.94 -2.88
N ILE A 95 6.62 -5.75 -3.37
CA ILE A 95 7.91 -5.26 -3.87
C ILE A 95 7.70 -4.39 -5.12
N LEU A 96 6.88 -4.84 -6.08
CA LEU A 96 6.55 -4.04 -7.26
C LEU A 96 5.84 -2.73 -6.89
N GLY A 97 4.95 -2.79 -5.89
CA GLY A 97 4.25 -1.64 -5.34
C GLY A 97 5.23 -0.66 -4.68
N LEU A 98 6.19 -1.17 -3.90
CA LEU A 98 7.25 -0.39 -3.27
C LEU A 98 8.11 0.33 -4.30
N VAL A 99 8.56 -0.36 -5.35
CA VAL A 99 9.32 0.26 -6.45
C VAL A 99 8.48 1.34 -7.12
N SER A 100 7.21 1.05 -7.43
CA SER A 100 6.32 2.02 -8.06
C SER A 100 6.06 3.25 -7.18
N ALA A 101 6.00 3.07 -5.85
CA ALA A 101 5.88 4.15 -4.87
C ALA A 101 7.14 5.03 -4.81
N LEU A 102 8.33 4.43 -4.91
CA LEU A 102 9.58 5.19 -5.00
C LEU A 102 9.65 6.01 -6.30
N PHE A 103 9.14 5.46 -7.40
CA PHE A 103 9.00 6.19 -8.65
C PHE A 103 8.03 7.38 -8.50
N SER A 104 6.85 7.17 -7.93
CA SER A 104 5.88 8.27 -7.71
C SER A 104 6.40 9.35 -6.77
N LEU A 105 7.28 9.00 -5.82
CA LEU A 105 8.01 9.96 -4.98
C LEU A 105 8.95 10.84 -5.79
N VAL A 106 9.89 10.20 -6.51
CA VAL A 106 10.92 10.90 -7.28
C VAL A 106 10.28 11.81 -8.34
N PHE A 107 9.32 11.28 -9.09
CA PHE A 107 8.64 12.04 -10.13
C PHE A 107 7.62 13.02 -9.58
N GLY A 108 7.02 12.76 -8.41
CA GLY A 108 6.18 13.72 -7.70
C GLY A 108 6.96 14.96 -7.27
N MET A 109 8.16 14.79 -6.70
CA MET A 109 9.06 15.91 -6.38
C MET A 109 9.46 16.68 -7.64
N ARG A 110 9.84 15.97 -8.71
CA ARG A 110 10.20 16.58 -9.99
C ARG A 110 9.03 17.33 -10.64
N PHE A 111 7.80 16.85 -10.45
CA PHE A 111 6.59 17.49 -10.97
C PHE A 111 6.32 18.86 -10.35
N VAL A 112 6.68 19.06 -9.07
CA VAL A 112 6.52 20.38 -8.42
C VAL A 112 7.35 21.47 -9.10
N ASN A 113 8.55 21.12 -9.59
CA ASN A 113 9.49 22.05 -10.21
C ASN A 113 9.40 22.07 -11.75
N SER A 114 9.15 20.91 -12.37
CA SER A 114 9.17 20.72 -13.82
C SER A 114 8.04 19.76 -14.26
N PRO A 115 6.78 20.23 -14.27
CA PRO A 115 5.60 19.39 -14.56
C PRO A 115 5.67 18.67 -15.91
N GLU A 116 6.04 19.37 -16.99
CA GLU A 116 6.06 18.82 -18.36
C GLU A 116 7.02 17.62 -18.49
N SER A 117 8.20 17.71 -17.87
CA SER A 117 9.21 16.65 -17.88
C SER A 117 8.82 15.45 -17.00
N ALA A 118 8.09 15.69 -15.91
CA ALA A 118 7.79 14.67 -14.91
C ALA A 118 6.44 13.98 -15.13
N GLN A 119 5.57 14.57 -15.95
CA GLN A 119 4.20 14.08 -16.12
C GLN A 119 4.15 12.65 -16.66
N ARG A 120 4.86 12.36 -17.75
CA ARG A 120 4.84 11.03 -18.38
C ARG A 120 5.30 9.92 -17.43
N PRO A 121 6.46 10.01 -16.75
CA PRO A 121 6.86 8.98 -15.80
C PRO A 121 5.94 8.93 -14.58
N LEU A 122 5.40 10.06 -14.12
CA LEU A 122 4.43 10.08 -13.02
C LEU A 122 3.13 9.36 -13.40
N TYR A 123 2.61 9.58 -14.60
CA TYR A 123 1.47 8.85 -15.16
C TYR A 123 1.73 7.33 -15.17
N VAL A 124 2.88 6.90 -15.68
CA VAL A 124 3.25 5.49 -15.73
C VAL A 124 3.30 4.88 -14.32
N SER A 125 3.84 5.61 -13.33
CA SER A 125 3.87 5.13 -11.95
C SER A 125 2.47 4.89 -11.38
N PHE A 126 1.51 5.79 -11.60
CA PHE A 126 0.15 5.60 -11.12
C PHE A 126 -0.62 4.51 -11.87
N VAL A 127 -0.38 4.33 -13.17
CA VAL A 127 -0.95 3.19 -13.92
C VAL A 127 -0.47 1.86 -13.33
N LEU A 128 0.83 1.77 -13.02
CA LEU A 128 1.40 0.58 -12.38
C LEU A 128 0.79 0.35 -11.00
N LEU A 129 0.70 1.39 -10.17
CA LEU A 129 0.11 1.30 -8.84
C LEU A 129 -1.34 0.80 -8.88
N VAL A 130 -2.18 1.39 -9.73
CA VAL A 130 -3.58 0.94 -9.92
C VAL A 130 -3.63 -0.52 -10.37
N GLY A 131 -2.76 -0.93 -11.30
CA GLY A 131 -2.67 -2.33 -11.74
C GLY A 131 -2.27 -3.28 -10.61
N ILE A 132 -1.30 -2.88 -9.78
CA ILE A 132 -0.85 -3.65 -8.62
C ILE A 132 -1.96 -3.77 -7.59
N ASP A 133 -2.70 -2.69 -7.30
CA ASP A 133 -3.83 -2.72 -6.36
C ASP A 133 -4.91 -3.71 -6.82
N LEU A 134 -5.23 -3.74 -8.11
CA LEU A 134 -6.17 -4.70 -8.68
C LEU A 134 -5.69 -6.15 -8.54
N LEU A 135 -4.39 -6.39 -8.73
CA LEU A 135 -3.80 -7.72 -8.54
C LEU A 135 -3.80 -8.14 -7.07
N ILE A 136 -3.50 -7.23 -6.14
CA ILE A 136 -3.58 -7.50 -4.69
C ILE A 136 -5.04 -7.77 -4.28
N PHE A 137 -5.98 -7.00 -4.83
CA PHE A 137 -7.41 -7.19 -4.57
C PHE A 137 -7.90 -8.56 -5.06
N ALA A 138 -7.51 -8.94 -6.30
CA ALA A 138 -7.88 -10.22 -6.88
C ALA A 138 -7.28 -11.41 -6.10
N THR A 139 -6.00 -11.32 -5.75
CA THR A 139 -5.33 -12.38 -4.97
C THR A 139 -5.94 -12.52 -3.58
N THR A 140 -6.20 -11.40 -2.89
CA THR A 140 -6.85 -11.38 -1.57
C THR A 140 -8.27 -11.95 -1.64
N SER A 141 -9.05 -11.62 -2.67
CA SER A 141 -10.43 -12.11 -2.83
C SER A 141 -10.51 -13.63 -2.92
N ALA A 142 -9.44 -14.28 -3.40
CA ALA A 142 -9.35 -15.74 -3.50
C ALA A 142 -8.84 -16.44 -2.22
N THR A 143 -8.52 -15.69 -1.14
CA THR A 143 -8.04 -16.26 0.14
C THR A 143 -9.16 -16.58 1.13
N GLY A 144 -8.83 -17.10 2.32
CA GLY A 144 -9.78 -17.33 3.41
C GLY A 144 -10.36 -16.05 4.05
N PRO A 145 -11.44 -16.16 4.85
CA PRO A 145 -12.16 -14.99 5.41
C PRO A 145 -11.30 -14.05 6.24
N LEU A 146 -10.34 -14.58 7.00
CA LEU A 146 -9.45 -13.78 7.84
C LEU A 146 -8.55 -12.87 6.99
N LEU A 147 -7.87 -13.41 5.98
CA LEU A 147 -7.04 -12.60 5.07
C LEU A 147 -7.88 -11.56 4.33
N ARG A 148 -9.09 -11.92 3.89
CA ARG A 148 -10.03 -10.96 3.29
C ARG A 148 -10.35 -9.79 4.22
N SER A 149 -10.64 -10.06 5.50
CA SER A 149 -10.93 -9.01 6.48
C SER A 149 -9.74 -8.09 6.76
N ILE A 150 -8.51 -8.62 6.66
CA ILE A 150 -7.29 -7.87 6.91
C ILE A 150 -6.92 -6.98 5.72
N TYR A 151 -6.98 -7.51 4.49
CA TYR A 151 -6.38 -6.84 3.32
C TYR A 151 -7.37 -6.16 2.38
N LEU A 152 -8.63 -6.64 2.22
CA LEU A 152 -9.51 -6.12 1.17
C LEU A 152 -9.77 -4.62 1.31
N TRP A 153 -10.09 -4.17 2.52
CA TRP A 153 -10.44 -2.77 2.74
C TRP A 153 -9.26 -1.82 2.59
N PRO A 154 -8.08 -2.10 3.19
CA PRO A 154 -6.87 -1.34 2.90
C PRO A 154 -6.52 -1.28 1.42
N THR A 155 -6.59 -2.40 0.69
CA THR A 155 -6.30 -2.43 -0.76
C THR A 155 -7.28 -1.58 -1.55
N LEU A 156 -8.58 -1.61 -1.23
CA LEU A 156 -9.57 -0.75 -1.90
C LEU A 156 -9.30 0.73 -1.66
N ILE A 157 -8.92 1.11 -0.44
CA ILE A 157 -8.58 2.51 -0.13
C ILE A 157 -7.40 2.97 -0.99
N TRP A 158 -6.33 2.17 -1.07
CA TRP A 158 -5.17 2.48 -1.91
C TRP A 158 -5.52 2.56 -3.39
N PHE A 159 -6.33 1.63 -3.89
CA PHE A 159 -6.85 1.66 -5.26
C PHE A 159 -7.51 3.00 -5.59
N PHE A 160 -8.42 3.47 -4.73
CA PHE A 160 -9.11 4.73 -4.98
C PHE A 160 -8.18 5.95 -4.87
N ILE A 161 -7.23 5.94 -3.93
CA ILE A 161 -6.21 6.99 -3.84
C ILE A 161 -5.40 7.07 -5.13
N HIS A 162 -4.87 5.95 -5.62
CA HIS A 162 -4.08 5.92 -6.85
C HIS A 162 -4.91 6.25 -8.09
N LEU A 163 -6.17 5.82 -8.14
CA LEU A 163 -7.08 6.14 -9.24
C LEU A 163 -7.34 7.66 -9.31
N VAL A 164 -7.60 8.31 -8.17
CA VAL A 164 -7.81 9.76 -8.12
C VAL A 164 -6.55 10.51 -8.54
N LEU A 165 -5.37 10.08 -8.08
CA LEU A 165 -4.10 10.69 -8.49
C LEU A 165 -3.81 10.48 -9.97
N LEU A 166 -4.12 9.31 -10.52
CA LEU A 166 -4.03 9.02 -11.95
C LEU A 166 -4.92 9.96 -12.76
N VAL A 167 -6.18 10.11 -12.35
CA VAL A 167 -7.14 11.05 -13.00
C VAL A 167 -6.62 12.48 -12.96
N ALA A 168 -6.02 12.91 -11.83
CA ALA A 168 -5.44 14.25 -11.71
C ALA A 168 -4.28 14.46 -12.70
N VAL A 169 -3.37 13.50 -12.83
CA VAL A 169 -2.23 13.55 -13.76
C VAL A 169 -2.69 13.51 -15.23
N VAL A 170 -3.72 12.72 -15.54
CA VAL A 170 -4.34 12.68 -16.89
C VAL A 170 -5.01 14.00 -17.23
N SER A 171 -5.74 14.59 -16.29
CA SER A 171 -6.44 15.87 -16.49
C SER A 171 -5.46 17.00 -16.81
N TYR A 172 -4.28 17.02 -16.17
CA TYR A 172 -3.21 17.97 -16.51
C TYR A 172 -2.76 17.88 -17.99
N ASN A 173 -2.68 16.67 -18.57
CA ASN A 173 -2.30 16.48 -19.97
C ASN A 173 -3.30 17.16 -20.92
N SER A 174 -4.58 17.06 -20.57
CA SER A 174 -5.66 17.62 -21.39
C SER A 174 -5.66 19.15 -21.38
N GLU A 175 -5.33 19.77 -20.25
CA GLU A 175 -5.21 21.23 -20.13
C GLU A 175 -3.96 21.75 -20.84
N SER A 176 -2.80 21.11 -20.64
CA SER A 176 -1.55 21.49 -21.31
C SER A 176 -1.70 21.47 -22.84
N LYS A 177 -2.37 20.46 -23.42
CA LYS A 177 -2.64 20.41 -24.86
C LYS A 177 -3.64 21.47 -25.36
N ARG A 178 -4.52 21.98 -24.50
CA ARG A 178 -5.49 23.04 -24.86
C ARG A 178 -4.87 24.44 -24.84
N GLU A 179 -3.79 24.65 -24.07
CA GLU A 179 -3.11 25.95 -24.04
C GLU A 179 -2.13 26.16 -25.22
N VAL A 180 -1.77 25.09 -25.93
CA VAL A 180 -0.81 25.11 -27.05
C VAL A 180 -1.49 25.27 -28.43
N ASN A 181 -2.81 25.07 -28.51
CA ASN A 181 -3.63 25.24 -29.73
C ASN A 181 -4.49 26.50 -29.64
#